data_AF-A0ABF7RCV0-F1
#
_entry.id   AF-A0ABF7RCV0-F1
#
_cell.length_a   1.000
_cell.length_b   1.000
_cell.length_c   1.000
_cell.angle_alpha   90.00
_cell.angle_beta   90.00
_cell.angle_gamma   90.00
#
_symmetry.space_group_name_H-M   'P 1'
#
loop_
_entity.id
_entity.type
_entity.pdbx_description
1 polymer ?
#
loop_
_entity_poly.entity_id
_entity_poly.type
_entity_poly.pdbx_seq_one_letter_code
_entity_poly.pdbx_strand_id
1 'polypeptide(L)'
;MRSDQREGQDSRETRLADQLRKGVEATEVLDYIFGLEYLSPRYSLTFGGQDIGQLSPGERGLLLLVFYLLVDKDDIPIVIDQPEENLDNQTIYKILVKCIKKAKERRQVIMVTHNPNLAVVCDAEQIVYASRNTEGVRFEYEAGAIEQPEIKGRVVQILEGTEPAFKNRQSKYRLQ
;
A
#
# COMPACT_ATOMS: atom_id res chain seq x y z
N MET A 1 -35.28 37.75 8.00
CA MET A 1 -36.30 37.15 8.87
C MET A 1 -36.39 37.99 10.12
N ARG A 2 -37.51 38.68 10.37
CA ARG A 2 -37.67 39.58 11.52
C ARG A 2 -38.79 39.15 12.47
N SER A 3 -39.64 38.20 12.10
CA SER A 3 -40.77 37.75 12.90
C SER A 3 -40.63 36.29 13.31
N ASP A 4 -41.02 35.97 14.54
CA ASP A 4 -41.13 34.59 15.03
C ASP A 4 -42.15 33.78 14.21
N GLN A 5 -41.77 32.57 13.80
CA GLN A 5 -42.58 31.68 12.94
C GLN A 5 -43.04 30.41 13.69
N ARG A 6 -42.81 30.32 15.00
CA ARG A 6 -43.27 29.17 15.81
C ARG A 6 -44.77 29.26 16.05
N GLU A 7 -45.48 28.13 15.99
CA GLU A 7 -46.91 28.07 16.22
C GLU A 7 -47.28 28.63 17.60
N GLY A 8 -48.20 29.61 17.62
CA GLY A 8 -48.69 30.25 18.84
C GLY A 8 -47.95 31.50 19.31
N GLN A 9 -46.95 32.00 18.56
CA GLN A 9 -46.33 33.31 18.80
C GLN A 9 -46.68 34.31 17.69
N ASP A 10 -47.46 35.33 18.02
CA ASP A 10 -47.94 36.39 17.11
C ASP A 10 -46.81 37.17 16.46
N SER A 11 -46.24 36.70 15.34
CA SER A 11 -45.37 37.43 14.38
C SER A 11 -44.41 38.46 15.01
N ARG A 12 -43.92 38.18 16.23
CA ARG A 12 -43.30 39.20 17.07
C ARG A 12 -41.95 39.49 16.50
N GLU A 13 -41.57 40.77 16.45
CA GLU A 13 -40.24 41.12 15.97
C GLU A 13 -39.20 40.55 16.93
N THR A 14 -38.40 39.59 16.48
CA THR A 14 -37.40 38.88 17.30
C THR A 14 -36.00 39.20 16.82
N ARG A 15 -35.13 39.60 17.75
CA ARG A 15 -33.70 39.81 17.49
C ARG A 15 -32.93 38.54 17.81
N LEU A 16 -31.69 38.45 17.34
CA LEU A 16 -30.82 37.30 17.61
C LEU A 16 -30.65 37.09 19.12
N ALA A 17 -30.39 38.17 19.88
CA ALA A 17 -30.23 38.14 21.34
C ALA A 17 -31.46 37.60 22.09
N ASP A 18 -32.67 37.81 21.57
CA ASP A 18 -33.92 37.34 22.19
C ASP A 18 -34.11 35.81 22.06
N GLN A 19 -33.30 35.17 21.21
CA GLN A 19 -33.40 33.75 20.88
C GLN A 19 -32.26 32.93 21.50
N LEU A 20 -31.33 33.56 22.21
CA LEU A 20 -30.19 32.90 22.82
C LEU A 20 -30.56 32.24 24.15
N ARG A 21 -29.84 31.17 24.49
CA ARG A 21 -29.92 30.58 25.83
C ARG A 21 -29.33 31.57 26.85
N LYS A 22 -29.84 31.54 28.08
CA LYS A 22 -29.31 32.39 29.17
C LYS A 22 -27.80 32.16 29.32
N GLY A 23 -27.03 33.26 29.29
CA GLY A 23 -25.59 33.26 29.44
C GLY A 23 -24.79 33.07 28.14
N VAL A 24 -25.43 33.12 26.97
CA VAL A 24 -24.75 33.10 25.67
C VAL A 24 -24.94 34.46 24.98
N GLU A 25 -23.84 35.11 24.61
CA GLU A 25 -23.86 36.38 23.90
C GLU A 25 -24.05 36.21 22.38
N ALA A 26 -24.63 37.22 21.72
CA ALA A 26 -24.87 37.17 20.28
C ALA A 26 -23.58 37.09 19.46
N THR A 27 -22.50 37.65 19.98
CA THR A 27 -21.16 37.57 19.38
C THR A 27 -20.64 36.14 19.37
N GLU A 28 -20.86 35.36 20.42
CA GLU A 28 -20.41 33.95 20.48
C GLU A 28 -21.05 33.10 19.38
N VAL A 29 -22.32 33.36 19.07
CA VAL A 29 -23.02 32.67 17.97
C VAL A 29 -22.49 33.10 16.61
N LEU A 30 -22.23 34.39 16.43
CA LEU A 30 -21.64 34.90 15.19
C LEU A 30 -20.22 34.36 15.00
N ASP A 31 -19.41 34.33 16.05
CA ASP A 31 -18.07 33.77 16.04
C ASP A 31 -18.09 32.27 15.74
N TYR A 32 -19.05 31.51 16.27
CA TYR A 32 -19.21 30.10 15.90
C TYR A 32 -19.63 29.92 14.44
N ILE A 33 -20.61 30.69 13.95
CA ILE A 33 -21.12 30.59 12.57
C ILE A 33 -20.05 31.00 11.56
N PHE A 34 -19.35 32.12 11.82
CA PHE A 34 -18.39 32.69 10.87
C PHE A 34 -16.94 32.26 11.11
N GLY A 35 -16.64 31.71 12.28
CA GLY A 35 -15.35 31.08 12.60
C GLY A 35 -15.19 29.68 11.99
N LEU A 36 -16.30 29.08 11.53
CA LEU A 36 -16.32 27.79 10.83
C LEU A 36 -15.63 26.65 11.59
N GLU A 37 -15.51 26.74 12.92
CA GLU A 37 -14.88 25.71 13.77
C GLU A 37 -15.60 24.36 13.67
N TYR A 38 -16.87 24.36 13.26
CA TYR A 38 -17.67 23.18 12.97
C TYR A 38 -17.32 22.50 11.64
N LEU A 39 -16.57 23.17 10.75
CA LEU A 39 -16.04 22.59 9.53
C LEU A 39 -14.64 22.05 9.79
N SER A 40 -14.52 20.73 9.91
CA SER A 40 -13.23 20.05 9.93
C SER A 40 -13.00 19.33 8.60
N PRO A 41 -11.82 19.50 7.95
CA PRO A 41 -11.48 18.70 6.80
C PRO A 41 -11.35 17.24 7.23
N ARG A 42 -12.10 16.35 6.59
CA ARG A 42 -11.92 14.90 6.72
C ARG A 42 -11.13 14.39 5.53
N TYR A 43 -9.97 13.83 5.80
CA TYR A 43 -9.18 13.13 4.81
C TYR A 43 -9.60 11.67 4.81
N SER A 44 -10.13 11.18 3.69
CA SER A 44 -10.27 9.75 3.44
C SER A 44 -9.29 9.35 2.33
N LEU A 45 -8.59 8.25 2.57
CA LEU A 45 -7.82 7.56 1.54
C LEU A 45 -8.70 6.45 0.98
N THR A 46 -8.76 6.38 -0.34
CA THR A 46 -9.45 5.30 -1.04
C THR A 46 -8.47 4.54 -1.93
N PHE A 47 -8.63 3.23 -2.00
CA PHE A 47 -7.90 2.35 -2.91
C PHE A 47 -8.91 1.60 -3.77
N GLY A 48 -8.82 1.74 -5.09
CA GLY A 48 -9.82 1.13 -5.99
C GLY A 48 -11.27 1.60 -5.76
N GLY A 49 -11.46 2.79 -5.16
CA GLY A 49 -12.78 3.31 -4.82
C GLY A 49 -13.36 2.84 -3.48
N GLN A 50 -12.62 2.04 -2.70
CA GLN A 50 -12.99 1.63 -1.34
C GLN A 50 -12.22 2.42 -0.29
N ASP A 51 -12.87 2.78 0.82
CA ASP A 51 -12.21 3.39 1.97
C ASP A 51 -11.23 2.40 2.64
N ILE A 52 -10.11 2.90 3.18
CA ILE A 52 -9.11 2.08 3.88
C ILE A 52 -9.72 1.11 4.91
N GLY A 53 -10.75 1.55 5.65
CA GLY A 53 -11.39 0.73 6.68
C GLY A 53 -12.11 -0.52 6.15
N GLN A 54 -12.42 -0.55 4.85
CA GLN A 54 -13.10 -1.66 4.17
C GLN A 54 -12.12 -2.61 3.47
N LEU A 55 -10.83 -2.25 3.38
CA LEU A 55 -9.82 -3.06 2.73
C LEU A 55 -9.47 -4.31 3.56
N SER A 56 -9.21 -5.41 2.86
CA SER A 56 -8.67 -6.62 3.45
C SER A 56 -7.28 -6.40 4.07
N PRO A 57 -6.83 -7.27 4.99
CA PRO A 57 -5.47 -7.19 5.54
C PRO A 57 -4.37 -7.12 4.47
N GLY A 58 -4.48 -7.91 3.39
CA GLY A 58 -3.53 -7.90 2.28
C GLY A 58 -3.52 -6.58 1.51
N GLU A 59 -4.70 -6.02 1.20
CA GLU A 59 -4.81 -4.73 0.51
C GLU A 59 -4.28 -3.56 1.36
N ARG A 60 -4.51 -3.58 2.67
CA ARG A 60 -3.93 -2.59 3.58
C ARG A 60 -2.39 -2.68 3.61
N GLY A 61 -1.85 -3.89 3.64
CA GLY A 61 -0.41 -4.14 3.56
C GLY A 61 0.18 -3.61 2.24
N LEU A 62 -0.48 -3.90 1.11
CA LEU A 62 -0.07 -3.39 -0.20
C LEU A 62 -0.10 -1.86 -0.24
N LEU A 63 -1.16 -1.21 0.26
CA LEU A 63 -1.27 0.24 0.27
C LEU A 63 -0.12 0.87 1.06
N LEU A 64 0.21 0.30 2.22
CA LEU A 64 1.34 0.74 3.04
C LEU A 64 2.67 0.59 2.30
N LEU A 65 2.91 -0.56 1.66
CA LEU A 65 4.09 -0.80 0.83
C LEU A 65 4.21 0.21 -0.31
N VAL A 66 3.11 0.46 -1.04
CA VAL A 66 3.08 1.46 -2.11
C VAL A 66 3.43 2.86 -1.58
N PHE A 67 2.97 3.20 -0.38
CA PHE A 67 3.28 4.47 0.25
C PHE A 67 4.78 4.62 0.51
N TYR A 68 5.42 3.61 1.12
CA TYR A 68 6.87 3.63 1.38
C TYR A 68 7.72 3.56 0.10
N LEU A 69 7.24 2.88 -0.94
CA LEU A 69 7.99 2.73 -2.18
C LEU A 69 7.90 3.97 -3.08
N LEU A 70 6.77 4.66 -3.13
CA LEU A 70 6.51 5.72 -4.10
C LEU A 70 6.28 7.12 -3.51
N VAL A 71 5.67 7.22 -2.33
CA VAL A 71 5.24 8.51 -1.75
C VAL A 71 6.32 9.06 -0.83
N ASP A 72 6.91 8.20 -0.01
CA ASP A 72 8.08 8.55 0.77
C ASP A 72 9.19 9.05 -0.17
N LYS A 73 9.81 10.18 0.17
CA LYS A 73 10.86 10.84 -0.63
C LYS A 73 12.27 10.50 -0.17
N ASP A 74 12.40 9.86 0.99
CA ASP A 74 13.69 9.51 1.56
C ASP A 74 14.40 8.42 0.72
N ASP A 75 15.71 8.44 0.70
CA ASP A 75 16.57 7.46 0.02
C ASP A 75 17.04 6.33 0.95
N ILE A 76 16.51 6.29 2.18
CA ILE A 76 16.83 5.29 3.20
C ILE A 76 16.57 3.87 2.65
N PRO A 77 17.51 2.92 2.80
CA PRO A 77 17.30 1.53 2.38
C PRO A 77 16.07 0.89 3.03
N ILE A 78 15.34 0.08 2.27
CA ILE A 78 14.18 -0.66 2.77
C ILE A 78 14.45 -2.16 2.66
N VAL A 79 14.15 -2.89 3.75
CA VAL A 79 14.13 -4.35 3.79
C VAL A 79 12.68 -4.82 3.88
N ILE A 80 12.27 -5.70 2.98
CA ILE A 80 10.90 -6.20 2.88
C ILE A 80 10.91 -7.72 2.89
N ASP A 81 10.24 -8.31 3.86
CA ASP A 81 10.06 -9.76 3.93
C ASP A 81 8.68 -10.14 3.39
N GLN A 82 8.65 -11.09 2.46
CA GLN A 82 7.45 -11.64 1.83
C GLN A 82 6.40 -10.57 1.42
N PRO A 83 6.74 -9.56 0.61
CA PRO A 83 5.76 -8.55 0.18
C PRO A 83 4.60 -9.12 -0.65
N GLU A 84 4.72 -10.36 -1.14
CA GLU A 84 3.67 -11.12 -1.81
C GLU A 84 2.60 -11.72 -0.88
N GLU A 85 2.81 -11.73 0.44
CA GLU A 85 1.93 -12.44 1.35
C GLU A 85 0.50 -11.88 1.29
N ASN A 86 -0.49 -12.77 1.19
CA ASN A 86 -1.92 -12.42 1.10
C ASN A 86 -2.31 -11.57 -0.14
N LEU A 87 -1.45 -11.50 -1.16
CA LEU A 87 -1.75 -10.85 -2.45
C LEU A 87 -1.86 -11.88 -3.58
N ASP A 88 -2.79 -11.64 -4.51
CA ASP A 88 -2.87 -12.45 -5.72
C ASP A 88 -1.75 -12.08 -6.72
N ASN A 89 -1.37 -13.03 -7.57
CA ASN A 89 -0.30 -12.85 -8.54
C ASN A 89 -0.55 -11.70 -9.54
N GLN A 90 -1.80 -11.37 -9.87
CA GLN A 90 -2.06 -10.24 -10.76
C GLN A 90 -1.76 -8.92 -10.07
N THR A 91 -2.15 -8.77 -8.80
CA THR A 91 -1.87 -7.58 -8.00
C THR A 91 -0.38 -7.36 -7.81
N ILE A 92 0.36 -8.43 -7.50
CA ILE A 92 1.83 -8.41 -7.39
C ILE A 92 2.44 -7.88 -8.69
N TYR A 93 2.07 -8.47 -9.83
CA TYR A 93 2.63 -8.08 -11.13
C TYR A 93 2.23 -6.67 -11.56
N LYS A 94 0.94 -6.30 -11.42
CA LYS A 94 0.42 -5.03 -11.95
C LYS A 94 0.83 -3.83 -11.12
N ILE A 95 0.98 -4.00 -9.80
CA ILE A 95 1.19 -2.90 -8.85
C ILE A 95 2.57 -3.01 -8.23
N LEU A 96 2.82 -4.08 -7.46
CA LEU A 96 4.01 -4.16 -6.60
C LEU A 96 5.31 -4.16 -7.41
N VAL A 97 5.40 -4.95 -8.48
CA VAL A 97 6.58 -4.97 -9.38
C VAL A 97 6.89 -3.58 -9.93
N LYS A 98 5.87 -2.83 -10.36
CA LYS A 98 6.05 -1.47 -10.89
C LYS A 98 6.50 -0.49 -9.81
N CYS A 99 5.97 -0.64 -8.59
CA CYS A 99 6.35 0.22 -7.47
C CYS A 99 7.81 -0.02 -7.07
N ILE A 100 8.21 -1.28 -6.97
CA ILE A 100 9.59 -1.68 -6.67
C ILE A 100 10.54 -1.13 -7.74
N LYS A 101 10.21 -1.32 -9.03
CA LYS A 101 11.04 -0.83 -10.16
C LYS A 101 11.28 0.67 -10.11
N LYS A 102 10.28 1.46 -9.73
CA LYS A 102 10.44 2.90 -9.53
C LYS A 102 11.21 3.24 -8.26
N ALA A 103 10.95 2.53 -7.17
CA ALA A 103 11.61 2.79 -5.89
C ALA A 103 13.13 2.55 -5.98
N LYS A 104 13.54 1.43 -6.61
CA LYS A 104 14.95 1.05 -6.75
C LYS A 104 15.80 2.02 -7.57
N GLU A 105 15.18 2.86 -8.41
CA GLU A 105 15.88 3.93 -9.13
C GLU A 105 16.40 5.03 -8.19
N ARG A 106 15.79 5.17 -7.01
CA ARG A 106 16.13 6.21 -6.02
C ARG A 106 16.69 5.67 -4.72
N ARG A 107 16.20 4.54 -4.23
CA ARG A 107 16.56 3.97 -2.91
C ARG A 107 16.92 2.49 -3.01
N GLN A 108 17.76 2.00 -2.11
CA GLN A 108 18.06 0.56 -2.08
C GLN A 108 16.86 -0.23 -1.55
N VAL A 109 16.46 -1.26 -2.28
CA VAL A 109 15.37 -2.18 -1.88
C VAL A 109 15.93 -3.59 -1.76
N ILE A 110 15.85 -4.15 -0.56
CA ILE A 110 16.24 -5.54 -0.27
C ILE A 110 14.95 -6.31 0.01
N MET A 111 14.72 -7.40 -0.70
CA MET A 111 13.52 -8.22 -0.49
C MET A 111 13.83 -9.69 -0.33
N VAL A 112 13.10 -10.33 0.56
CA VAL A 112 13.07 -11.78 0.74
C VAL A 112 11.75 -12.26 0.15
N THR A 113 11.83 -13.10 -0.88
CA THR A 113 10.65 -13.56 -1.61
C THR A 113 10.84 -14.98 -2.12
N HIS A 114 9.72 -15.69 -2.22
CA HIS A 114 9.63 -16.98 -2.91
C HIS A 114 8.83 -16.86 -4.22
N ASN A 115 8.41 -15.65 -4.60
CA ASN A 115 7.61 -15.42 -5.79
C ASN A 115 8.50 -15.10 -7.00
N PRO A 116 8.45 -15.88 -8.10
CA PRO A 116 9.22 -15.61 -9.31
C PRO A 116 8.91 -14.26 -9.94
N ASN A 117 7.69 -13.73 -9.81
CA ASN A 117 7.36 -12.42 -10.34
C ASN A 117 8.15 -11.31 -9.62
N LEU A 118 8.47 -11.48 -8.34
CA LEU A 118 9.26 -10.50 -7.60
C LEU A 118 10.76 -10.73 -7.80
N ALA A 119 11.22 -11.98 -7.72
CA ALA A 119 12.64 -12.29 -7.87
C ALA A 119 13.17 -12.00 -9.28
N VAL A 120 12.36 -12.24 -10.32
CA VAL A 120 12.79 -12.17 -11.72
C VAL A 120 12.26 -10.91 -12.41
N VAL A 121 10.96 -10.61 -12.31
CA VAL A 121 10.33 -9.55 -13.13
C VAL A 121 10.60 -8.15 -12.58
N CYS A 122 11.04 -8.02 -11.32
CA CYS A 122 11.54 -6.76 -10.78
C CYS A 122 12.93 -6.36 -11.32
N ASP A 123 13.53 -7.17 -12.20
CA ASP A 123 14.89 -6.99 -12.75
C ASP A 123 15.91 -6.78 -11.63
N ALA A 124 15.96 -7.70 -10.66
CA ALA A 124 16.87 -7.59 -9.53
C ALA A 124 18.34 -7.55 -10.01
N GLU A 125 19.11 -6.54 -9.55
CA GLU A 125 20.54 -6.41 -9.88
C GLU A 125 21.38 -7.51 -9.26
N GLN A 126 20.96 -7.99 -8.08
CA GLN A 126 21.65 -9.01 -7.33
C GLN A 126 20.63 -9.95 -6.68
N ILE A 127 20.84 -11.24 -6.89
CA ILE A 127 20.10 -12.31 -6.23
C ILE A 127 21.02 -12.93 -5.19
N VAL A 128 20.50 -13.12 -3.97
CA VAL A 128 21.17 -13.86 -2.91
C VAL A 128 20.42 -15.17 -2.71
N TYR A 129 21.02 -16.25 -3.16
CA TYR A 129 20.56 -17.61 -2.96
C TYR A 129 21.01 -18.11 -1.58
N ALA A 130 20.06 -18.57 -0.76
CA ALA A 130 20.35 -19.22 0.51
C ALA A 130 20.04 -20.71 0.41
N SER A 131 21.00 -21.56 0.78
CA SER A 131 20.81 -23.00 0.90
C SER A 131 21.17 -23.48 2.30
N ARG A 132 20.61 -24.62 2.68
CA ARG A 132 21.00 -25.34 3.88
C ARG A 132 21.70 -26.62 3.46
N ASN A 133 22.92 -26.82 3.95
CA ASN A 133 23.64 -28.07 3.73
C ASN A 133 22.93 -29.21 4.47
N THR A 134 22.65 -30.32 3.78
CA THR A 134 21.94 -31.48 4.34
C THR A 134 22.74 -32.19 5.44
N GLU A 135 24.07 -32.03 5.47
CA GLU A 135 24.98 -32.65 6.43
C GLU A 135 25.25 -31.77 7.67
N GLY A 136 24.73 -30.53 7.70
CA GLY A 136 24.94 -29.59 8.80
C GLY A 136 23.76 -28.67 9.12
N VAL A 137 23.90 -27.87 10.19
CA VAL A 137 22.94 -26.81 10.54
C VAL A 137 23.35 -25.46 9.93
N ARG A 138 24.33 -25.46 9.01
CA ARG A 138 24.91 -24.23 8.45
C ARG A 138 24.17 -23.83 7.16
N PHE A 139 23.84 -22.55 7.08
CA PHE A 139 23.38 -21.92 5.85
C PHE A 139 24.58 -21.48 5.02
N GLU A 140 24.47 -21.70 3.71
CA GLU A 140 25.40 -21.23 2.70
C GLU A 140 24.68 -20.21 1.82
N TYR A 141 25.44 -19.22 1.35
CA TYR A 141 24.90 -18.12 0.56
C TYR A 141 25.73 -17.92 -0.69
N GLU A 142 25.04 -17.82 -1.83
CA GLU A 142 25.62 -17.55 -3.15
C GLU A 142 24.96 -16.28 -3.69
N ALA A 143 25.76 -15.33 -4.15
CA ALA A 143 25.23 -14.05 -4.64
C ALA A 143 25.76 -13.73 -6.04
N GLY A 144 24.89 -13.23 -6.90
CA GLY A 144 25.27 -12.81 -8.24
C GLY A 144 24.10 -12.26 -9.03
N ALA A 145 24.38 -11.86 -10.27
CA ALA A 145 23.35 -11.36 -11.18
C ALA A 145 22.57 -12.53 -11.81
N ILE A 146 21.32 -12.30 -12.22
CA ILE A 146 20.44 -13.33 -12.79
C ILE A 146 20.95 -13.88 -14.15
N GLU A 147 21.80 -13.11 -14.83
CA GLU A 147 22.44 -13.50 -16.08
C GLU A 147 23.52 -14.56 -15.90
N GLN A 148 24.08 -14.69 -14.69
CA GLN A 148 25.11 -15.69 -14.40
C GLN A 148 24.52 -17.10 -14.47
N PRO A 149 25.14 -18.04 -15.23
CA PRO A 149 24.61 -19.40 -15.40
C PRO A 149 24.34 -20.13 -14.09
N GLU A 150 25.20 -19.94 -13.09
CA GLU A 150 25.11 -20.56 -11.78
C GLU A 150 23.86 -20.07 -11.04
N ILE A 151 23.71 -18.74 -10.89
CA ILE A 151 22.56 -18.11 -10.24
C ILE A 151 21.25 -18.42 -10.99
N LYS A 152 21.26 -18.34 -12.32
CA LYS A 152 20.11 -18.70 -13.15
C LYS A 152 19.64 -20.14 -12.88
N GLY A 153 20.59 -21.08 -12.81
CA GLY A 153 20.30 -22.47 -12.46
C GLY A 153 19.64 -22.60 -11.08
N ARG A 154 20.16 -21.90 -10.06
CA ARG A 154 19.58 -21.87 -8.71
C ARG A 154 18.17 -21.29 -8.67
N VAL A 155 17.95 -20.18 -9.36
CA VAL A 155 16.65 -19.49 -9.45
C VAL A 155 15.59 -20.39 -10.08
N VAL A 156 15.90 -21.02 -11.22
CA VAL A 156 15.00 -21.98 -11.89
C VAL A 156 14.72 -23.19 -10.99
N GLN A 157 15.74 -23.68 -10.28
CA GLN A 157 15.59 -24.82 -9.38
C GLN A 157 14.62 -24.52 -8.21
N ILE A 158 14.75 -23.37 -7.54
CA ILE A 158 13.87 -23.01 -6.41
C ILE A 158 12.48 -22.61 -6.91
N LEU A 159 12.41 -21.64 -7.80
CA LEU A 159 11.15 -20.94 -8.08
C LEU A 159 10.25 -21.73 -9.02
N GLU A 160 10.83 -22.55 -9.91
CA GLU A 160 10.08 -23.35 -10.89
C GLU A 160 10.05 -24.84 -10.57
N GLY A 161 10.79 -25.27 -9.53
CA GLY A 161 10.80 -26.64 -9.05
C GLY A 161 11.53 -27.65 -9.94
N THR A 162 12.29 -27.18 -10.95
CA THR A 162 13.22 -27.85 -11.90
C THR A 162 12.91 -27.55 -13.38
N GLU A 163 13.94 -27.57 -14.23
CA GLU A 163 13.81 -27.31 -15.68
C GLU A 163 12.77 -28.21 -16.41
N PRO A 164 12.62 -29.51 -16.07
CA PRO A 164 11.57 -30.35 -16.65
C PRO A 164 10.16 -29.92 -16.23
N ALA A 165 9.98 -29.45 -14.98
CA ALA A 165 8.69 -28.95 -14.52
C ALA A 165 8.29 -27.66 -15.26
N PHE A 166 9.26 -26.79 -15.52
CA PHE A 166 9.07 -25.58 -16.33
C PHE A 166 8.67 -25.92 -17.78
N LYS A 167 9.43 -26.80 -18.46
CA LYS A 167 9.12 -27.25 -19.83
C LYS A 167 7.77 -27.95 -19.92
N ASN A 168 7.38 -28.73 -18.91
CA ASN A 168 6.05 -29.35 -18.84
C ASN A 168 4.93 -28.31 -18.73
N ARG A 169 5.10 -27.25 -17.93
CA ARG A 169 4.12 -26.16 -17.88
C ARG A 169 4.02 -25.43 -19.22
N GLN A 170 5.15 -25.08 -19.83
CA GLN A 170 5.18 -24.44 -21.14
C GLN A 170 4.46 -25.28 -22.21
N SER A 171 4.73 -26.59 -22.24
CA SER A 171 4.06 -27.53 -23.14
C SER A 171 2.56 -27.64 -22.89
N LYS A 172 2.10 -27.59 -21.63
CA LYS A 172 0.68 -27.66 -21.29
C LYS A 172 -0.08 -26.39 -21.66
N TYR A 173 0.55 -25.23 -21.52
CA TYR A 173 -0.08 -23.94 -21.83
C TYR A 173 -0.09 -23.61 -23.33
N ARG A 174 0.71 -24.30 -24.16
CA ARG A 174 0.82 -24.03 -25.62
C ARG A 174 1.03 -22.55 -25.95
N LEU A 175 1.67 -21.80 -25.06
CA LEU A 175 2.07 -20.42 -25.32
C LEU A 175 3.41 -20.49 -26.06
N GLN A 176 3.36 -20.26 -27.38
CA GLN A 176 4.52 -20.04 -28.25
C GLN A 176 5.03 -18.61 -28.09
#